data_AF-A0A812XTQ1-F1
#
_entry.id   AF-A0A812XTQ1-F1
#
_cell.length_a   1.000
_cell.length_b   1.000
_cell.length_c   1.000
_cell.angle_alpha   90.00
_cell.angle_beta   90.00
_cell.angle_gamma   90.00
#
_symmetry.space_group_name_H-M   'P 1'
#
loop_
_entity.id
_entity.type
_entity.pdbx_description
1 polymer ?
#
loop_
_entity_poly.entity_id
_entity_poly.type
_entity_poly.pdbx_seq_one_letter_code
_entity_poly.pdbx_strand_id
1 'polypeptide(L)'
;MEFVHEDLMPRLRDSLPSLFRHVQCCRFTLGEKSPELGPVQVLEHSKDGVDVVISVQYLSDVDISFDAGSGISFGVRRLTFSGKMCVALRPLLQRFPIAGAVHIFFAAAPTVDIEFTGLASLGHFPGIETTIRRAITDWLTSYMVLPRSKAVILADDVDPMEALAQKPLGVVRVKVLQACNLAGVNCHAFKEDCFTSHPYCIMSLGDCSVRTSTVYDTTNPVWPSTETGAFFVVHHREQEMSVQVHGEASASLFQHNFTGFLGCVSCRIGHCLRRWPEECPSGKSGVRRSTQKLDTSQVRRELLHVDDPVNRGVPSVVDMEVQWYAFSSADTWPADAAPAALMLEIFQGSGFPADGHGGRGLRWRSWIDGKDALVSQKGKLEADELQFPDLPINPRLFPVIDNLTARQYCLKDVAQIVGVAEDLVVTYLRTRDEFRDKRDRLREVQSKDDYRIELQWFQVLVHMVDQSDVSKNLNIALLDSQ
;
A
#
# COMPACT_ATOMS: atom_id res chain seq x y z
N MET A 1 -17.57 28.55 -21.74
CA MET A 1 -18.71 28.53 -20.79
C MET A 1 -19.31 27.13 -20.67
N GLU A 2 -19.47 26.37 -21.76
CA GLU A 2 -20.02 25.00 -21.79
C GLU A 2 -19.39 24.07 -20.73
N PHE A 3 -18.05 23.96 -20.71
CA PHE A 3 -17.30 23.21 -19.70
C PHE A 3 -17.63 23.53 -18.23
N VAL A 4 -17.86 24.81 -17.90
CA VAL A 4 -18.16 25.22 -16.52
C VAL A 4 -19.55 24.73 -16.13
N HIS A 5 -20.52 24.87 -17.03
CA HIS A 5 -21.91 24.51 -16.75
C HIS A 5 -22.16 23.00 -16.82
N GLU A 6 -21.49 22.29 -17.73
CA GLU A 6 -21.73 20.86 -17.97
C GLU A 6 -20.90 19.94 -17.08
N ASP A 7 -19.64 20.30 -16.77
CA ASP A 7 -18.74 19.40 -16.01
C ASP A 7 -18.55 19.85 -14.55
N LEU A 8 -18.22 21.13 -14.32
CA LEU A 8 -17.82 21.60 -12.99
C LEU A 8 -19.03 21.81 -12.06
N MET A 9 -20.07 22.49 -12.54
CA MET A 9 -21.22 22.87 -11.71
C MET A 9 -22.01 21.68 -11.13
N PRO A 10 -22.28 20.59 -11.86
CA PRO A 10 -22.95 19.43 -11.29
C PRO A 10 -22.17 18.84 -10.11
N ARG A 11 -20.85 18.65 -10.27
CA ARG A 11 -19.99 18.09 -9.20
C ARG A 11 -19.90 18.99 -7.97
N LEU A 12 -19.86 20.31 -8.22
CA LEU A 12 -19.87 21.28 -7.13
C LEU A 12 -21.17 21.19 -6.33
N ARG A 13 -22.32 21.03 -6.99
CA ARG A 13 -23.62 20.86 -6.32
C ARG A 13 -23.69 19.55 -5.53
N ASP A 14 -23.13 18.47 -6.05
CA ASP A 14 -23.13 17.16 -5.37
C ASP A 14 -22.23 17.17 -4.13
N SER A 15 -21.14 17.94 -4.16
CA SER A 15 -20.17 18.01 -3.06
C SER A 15 -20.58 18.98 -1.95
N LEU A 16 -21.49 19.92 -2.24
CA LEU A 16 -21.91 20.95 -1.28
C LEU A 16 -23.14 20.52 -0.45
N PRO A 17 -23.33 21.10 0.76
CA PRO A 17 -24.50 20.85 1.58
C PRO A 17 -25.83 21.13 0.85
N SER A 18 -26.94 20.55 1.33
CA SER A 18 -28.26 20.62 0.67
C SER A 18 -28.78 22.04 0.39
N LEU A 19 -28.35 23.04 1.16
CA LEU A 19 -28.66 24.45 0.96
C LEU A 19 -28.04 25.05 -0.31
N PHE A 20 -27.01 24.42 -0.89
CA PHE A 20 -26.30 24.85 -2.09
C PHE A 20 -26.68 24.06 -3.35
N ARG A 21 -27.75 23.24 -3.29
CA ARG A 21 -28.21 22.44 -4.45
C ARG A 21 -28.54 23.28 -5.69
N HIS A 22 -28.88 24.54 -5.50
CA HIS A 22 -29.22 25.47 -6.57
C HIS A 22 -28.06 26.41 -6.95
N VAL A 23 -26.82 26.14 -6.52
CA VAL A 23 -25.70 27.04 -6.82
C VAL A 23 -25.55 27.23 -8.34
N GLN A 24 -25.36 28.46 -8.77
CA GLN A 24 -25.17 28.85 -10.17
C GLN A 24 -23.91 29.69 -10.32
N CYS A 25 -23.17 29.48 -11.40
CA CYS A 25 -22.07 30.37 -11.77
C CYS A 25 -22.64 31.57 -12.52
N CYS A 26 -22.50 32.76 -11.95
CA CYS A 26 -23.00 34.01 -12.54
C CYS A 26 -21.96 34.70 -13.42
N ARG A 27 -20.68 34.57 -13.04
CA ARG A 27 -19.55 35.13 -13.76
C ARG A 27 -18.40 34.16 -13.71
N PHE A 28 -17.71 34.03 -14.84
CA PHE A 28 -16.53 33.17 -14.96
C PHE A 28 -15.51 33.86 -15.86
N THR A 29 -14.40 34.29 -15.27
CA THR A 29 -13.18 34.66 -16.00
C THR A 29 -11.97 34.14 -15.25
N LEU A 30 -11.00 33.61 -16.01
CA LEU A 30 -9.72 33.17 -15.46
C LEU A 30 -8.72 34.34 -15.36
N GLY A 31 -9.11 35.56 -15.72
CA GLY A 31 -8.22 36.71 -15.75
C GLY A 31 -7.42 36.81 -17.05
N GLU A 32 -6.49 37.76 -17.10
CA GLU A 32 -5.74 38.13 -18.32
C GLU A 32 -4.38 37.43 -18.44
N LYS A 33 -3.90 36.79 -17.36
CA LYS A 33 -2.60 36.11 -17.37
C LYS A 33 -2.72 34.73 -18.02
N SER A 34 -1.71 34.37 -18.81
CA SER A 34 -1.57 33.02 -19.39
C SER A 34 -0.73 32.11 -18.48
N PRO A 35 -0.93 30.79 -18.52
CA PRO A 35 -0.05 29.84 -17.82
C PRO A 35 1.39 29.92 -18.33
N GLU A 36 2.34 29.90 -17.41
CA GLU A 36 3.76 29.69 -17.67
C GLU A 36 4.02 28.21 -17.89
N LEU A 37 4.59 27.88 -19.06
CA LEU A 37 4.92 26.53 -19.46
C LEU A 37 6.44 26.35 -19.48
N GLY A 38 6.94 25.34 -18.78
CA GLY A 38 8.34 24.96 -18.80
C GLY A 38 8.93 24.68 -17.41
N PRO A 39 10.03 23.91 -17.34
CA PRO A 39 10.77 23.33 -18.46
C PRO A 39 10.01 22.18 -19.14
N VAL A 40 10.36 21.95 -20.41
CA VAL A 40 9.89 20.81 -21.22
C VAL A 40 10.95 19.70 -21.14
N GLN A 41 10.52 18.47 -20.84
CA GLN A 41 11.40 17.32 -20.69
C GLN A 41 10.85 16.14 -21.47
N VAL A 42 11.65 15.55 -22.36
CA VAL A 42 11.30 14.29 -23.03
C VAL A 42 11.61 13.14 -22.09
N LEU A 43 10.58 12.38 -21.70
CA LEU A 43 10.74 11.23 -20.80
C LEU A 43 11.06 9.96 -21.56
N GLU A 44 10.33 9.73 -22.65
CA GLU A 44 10.41 8.51 -23.44
C GLU A 44 10.29 8.83 -24.92
N HIS A 45 11.12 8.18 -25.71
CA HIS A 45 11.12 8.24 -27.16
C HIS A 45 11.32 6.82 -27.67
N SER A 46 10.23 6.20 -28.12
CA SER A 46 10.22 4.84 -28.64
C SER A 46 9.54 4.81 -30.01
N LYS A 47 9.48 3.62 -30.62
CA LYS A 47 8.72 3.43 -31.87
C LYS A 47 7.20 3.60 -31.64
N ASP A 48 6.75 3.38 -30.41
CA ASP A 48 5.33 3.37 -30.05
C ASP A 48 4.82 4.75 -29.62
N GLY A 49 5.72 5.70 -29.33
CA GLY A 49 5.31 7.03 -28.89
C GLY A 49 6.43 7.93 -28.39
N VAL A 50 6.07 9.21 -28.19
CA VAL A 50 6.90 10.19 -27.48
C VAL A 50 6.13 10.73 -26.28
N ASP A 51 6.70 10.61 -25.09
CA ASP A 51 6.16 11.21 -23.86
C ASP A 51 6.97 12.43 -23.46
N VAL A 52 6.28 13.55 -23.29
CA VAL A 52 6.85 14.84 -22.91
C VAL A 52 6.20 15.30 -21.60
N VAL A 53 7.00 15.78 -20.66
CA VAL A 53 6.52 16.46 -19.46
C VAL A 53 6.77 17.95 -19.57
N ILE A 54 5.74 18.72 -19.26
CA ILE A 54 5.74 20.17 -19.24
C ILE A 54 5.31 20.60 -17.85
N SER A 55 6.17 21.32 -17.13
CA SER A 55 5.75 21.98 -15.91
C SER A 55 4.81 23.13 -16.26
N VAL A 56 3.67 23.21 -15.58
CA VAL A 56 2.65 24.25 -15.76
C VAL A 56 2.55 25.03 -14.47
N GLN A 57 2.64 26.35 -14.56
CA GLN A 57 2.37 27.26 -13.45
C GLN A 57 1.39 28.32 -13.90
N TYR A 58 0.35 28.54 -13.11
CA TYR A 58 -0.69 29.51 -13.38
C TYR A 58 -0.97 30.27 -12.11
N LEU A 59 -0.82 31.58 -12.15
CA LEU A 59 -1.14 32.47 -11.04
C LEU A 59 -1.86 33.69 -11.61
N SER A 60 -3.17 33.73 -11.41
CA SER A 60 -4.00 34.80 -11.96
C SER A 60 -5.01 35.31 -10.94
N ASP A 61 -5.28 36.61 -11.00
CA ASP A 61 -6.45 37.20 -10.38
C ASP A 61 -7.64 36.86 -11.28
N VAL A 62 -8.57 36.08 -10.73
CA VAL A 62 -9.75 35.54 -11.44
C VAL A 62 -11.00 36.21 -10.90
N ASP A 63 -12.10 36.15 -11.66
CA ASP A 63 -13.41 36.59 -11.19
C ASP A 63 -14.43 35.51 -11.54
N ILE A 64 -14.59 34.60 -10.57
CA ILE A 64 -15.56 33.51 -10.62
C ILE A 64 -16.55 33.74 -9.49
N SER A 65 -17.81 34.02 -9.81
CA SER A 65 -18.85 34.31 -8.82
C SER A 65 -19.95 33.27 -8.85
N PHE A 66 -20.34 32.80 -7.67
CA PHE A 66 -21.39 31.84 -7.46
C PHE A 66 -22.54 32.45 -6.64
N ASP A 67 -23.76 32.20 -7.08
CA ASP A 67 -24.98 32.52 -6.34
C ASP A 67 -25.67 31.23 -5.91
N ALA A 68 -25.86 31.07 -4.60
CA ALA A 68 -26.55 29.92 -4.00
C ALA A 68 -28.04 30.19 -3.71
N GLY A 69 -28.53 31.39 -4.01
CA GLY A 69 -29.85 31.85 -3.60
C GLY A 69 -29.91 32.34 -2.15
N SER A 70 -31.06 32.89 -1.74
CA SER A 70 -31.31 33.37 -0.37
C SER A 70 -30.32 34.43 0.16
N GLY A 71 -29.73 35.23 -0.74
CA GLY A 71 -28.74 36.26 -0.40
C GLY A 71 -27.33 35.72 -0.13
N ILE A 72 -27.08 34.45 -0.45
CA ILE A 72 -25.78 33.80 -0.26
C ILE A 72 -25.02 33.80 -1.58
N SER A 73 -23.95 34.61 -1.64
CA SER A 73 -23.04 34.66 -2.79
C SER A 73 -21.59 34.56 -2.33
N PHE A 74 -20.80 33.81 -3.06
CA PHE A 74 -19.36 33.71 -2.84
C PHE A 74 -18.62 33.67 -4.18
N GLY A 75 -17.32 33.85 -4.16
CA GLY A 75 -16.52 33.83 -5.38
C GLY A 75 -15.07 33.44 -5.15
N VAL A 76 -14.32 33.44 -6.24
CA VAL A 76 -12.88 33.21 -6.28
C VAL A 76 -12.22 34.45 -6.86
N ARG A 77 -11.23 34.98 -6.13
CA ARG A 77 -10.45 36.16 -6.51
C ARG A 77 -9.10 35.80 -7.12
N ARG A 78 -8.51 34.70 -6.67
CA ARG A 78 -7.20 34.26 -7.13
C ARG A 78 -7.20 32.75 -7.29
N LEU A 79 -6.62 32.30 -8.40
CA LEU A 79 -6.38 30.90 -8.66
C LEU A 79 -4.88 30.71 -8.89
N THR A 80 -4.30 29.82 -8.11
CA THR A 80 -2.95 29.29 -8.31
C THR A 80 -3.08 27.84 -8.70
N PHE A 81 -2.48 27.45 -9.82
CA PHE A 81 -2.44 26.07 -10.29
C PHE A 81 -1.00 25.73 -10.67
N SER A 82 -0.49 24.62 -10.17
CA SER A 82 0.85 24.16 -10.47
C SER A 82 0.88 22.64 -10.59
N GLY A 83 1.56 22.13 -11.60
CA GLY A 83 1.70 20.69 -11.78
C GLY A 83 2.55 20.31 -12.97
N LYS A 84 2.75 19.00 -13.15
CA LYS A 84 3.46 18.44 -14.29
C LYS A 84 2.47 17.81 -15.25
N MET A 85 2.25 18.48 -16.36
CA MET A 85 1.41 18.00 -17.45
C MET A 85 2.23 17.05 -18.32
N CYS A 86 1.70 15.87 -18.58
CA CYS A 86 2.25 14.90 -19.51
C CYS A 86 1.51 15.02 -20.85
N VAL A 87 2.28 15.06 -21.93
CA VAL A 87 1.81 15.09 -23.31
C VAL A 87 2.38 13.86 -24.01
N ALA A 88 1.52 12.93 -24.41
CA ALA A 88 1.91 11.72 -25.12
C ALA A 88 1.46 11.80 -26.59
N LEU A 89 2.40 11.57 -27.50
CA LEU A 89 2.17 11.54 -28.94
C LEU A 89 2.14 10.09 -29.41
N ARG A 90 0.93 9.56 -29.68
CA ARG A 90 0.70 8.15 -30.02
C ARG A 90 -0.55 8.00 -30.91
N PRO A 91 -0.60 7.00 -31.81
CA PRO A 91 0.54 6.28 -32.36
C PRO A 91 1.43 7.21 -33.20
N LEU A 92 2.70 6.82 -33.44
CA LEU A 92 3.57 7.55 -34.37
C LEU A 92 3.37 7.06 -35.80
N LEU A 93 3.20 8.00 -36.74
CA LEU A 93 2.97 7.77 -38.15
C LEU A 93 4.24 8.10 -38.96
N GLN A 94 4.45 7.39 -40.07
CA GLN A 94 5.57 7.63 -41.01
C GLN A 94 5.26 8.74 -42.03
N ARG A 95 4.22 9.53 -41.80
CA ARG A 95 3.75 10.64 -42.65
C ARG A 95 3.32 11.81 -41.78
N PHE A 96 3.07 12.98 -42.38
CA PHE A 96 2.49 14.12 -41.65
C PHE A 96 0.96 13.99 -41.55
N PRO A 97 0.32 14.29 -40.40
CA PRO A 97 0.96 14.59 -39.10
C PRO A 97 1.65 13.35 -38.51
N ILE A 98 2.81 13.54 -37.88
CA ILE A 98 3.67 12.44 -37.37
C ILE A 98 3.03 11.73 -36.18
N ALA A 99 2.06 12.34 -35.50
CA ALA A 99 1.31 11.73 -34.42
C ALA A 99 -0.14 11.50 -34.85
N GLY A 100 -0.66 10.32 -34.56
CA GLY A 100 -2.06 9.95 -34.76
C GLY A 100 -2.99 10.66 -33.78
N ALA A 101 -2.58 10.78 -32.51
CA ALA A 101 -3.27 11.53 -31.48
C ALA A 101 -2.29 12.18 -30.49
N VAL A 102 -2.80 13.17 -29.76
CA VAL A 102 -2.14 13.82 -28.63
C VAL A 102 -2.96 13.56 -27.37
N HIS A 103 -2.38 12.86 -26.40
CA HIS A 103 -2.96 12.70 -25.07
C HIS A 103 -2.35 13.71 -24.10
N ILE A 104 -3.20 14.35 -23.33
CA ILE A 104 -2.85 15.31 -22.30
C ILE A 104 -3.42 14.82 -20.97
N PHE A 105 -2.56 14.65 -19.98
CA PHE A 105 -2.93 14.18 -18.65
C PHE A 105 -1.94 14.64 -17.58
N PHE A 106 -2.30 14.46 -16.32
CA PHE A 106 -1.46 14.68 -15.17
C PHE A 106 -1.17 13.33 -14.51
N ALA A 107 0.10 13.04 -14.26
CA ALA A 107 0.49 11.78 -13.62
C ALA A 107 0.23 11.77 -12.10
N ALA A 108 0.16 12.95 -11.49
CA ALA A 108 -0.22 13.20 -10.12
C ALA A 108 -1.16 14.41 -10.07
N ALA A 109 -2.05 14.48 -9.08
CA ALA A 109 -2.98 15.59 -8.96
C ALA A 109 -2.22 16.93 -8.88
N PRO A 110 -2.58 17.93 -9.71
CA PRO A 110 -1.94 19.24 -9.66
C PRO A 110 -2.29 19.95 -8.34
N THR A 111 -1.36 20.78 -7.85
CA THR A 111 -1.59 21.63 -6.69
C THR A 111 -2.48 22.79 -7.10
N VAL A 112 -3.60 22.95 -6.41
CA VAL A 112 -4.54 24.05 -6.63
C VAL A 112 -4.72 24.84 -5.34
N ASP A 113 -4.45 26.13 -5.43
CA ASP A 113 -4.69 27.09 -4.37
C ASP A 113 -5.68 28.18 -4.81
N ILE A 114 -6.64 28.48 -3.94
CA ILE A 114 -7.82 29.26 -4.25
C ILE A 114 -8.03 30.29 -3.16
N GLU A 115 -7.99 31.57 -3.53
CA GLU A 115 -8.36 32.67 -2.66
C GLU A 115 -9.82 33.03 -2.91
N PHE A 116 -10.67 32.79 -1.91
CA PHE A 116 -12.10 33.04 -2.03
C PHE A 116 -12.49 34.46 -1.59
N THR A 117 -13.62 34.95 -2.11
CA THR A 117 -14.29 36.18 -1.71
C THR A 117 -15.73 35.91 -1.29
N GLY A 118 -16.28 36.74 -0.40
CA GLY A 118 -17.68 36.59 0.02
C GLY A 118 -17.96 35.39 0.94
N LEU A 119 -16.96 34.60 1.32
CA LEU A 119 -17.12 33.50 2.31
C LEU A 119 -17.56 33.99 3.69
N ALA A 120 -17.40 35.27 4.02
CA ALA A 120 -17.94 35.83 5.27
C ALA A 120 -19.46 35.64 5.38
N SER A 121 -20.19 35.69 4.26
CA SER A 121 -21.62 35.38 4.22
C SER A 121 -21.93 33.91 4.57
N LEU A 122 -20.92 33.04 4.42
CA LEU A 122 -20.95 31.61 4.71
C LEU A 122 -20.33 31.26 6.08
N GLY A 123 -19.97 32.24 6.90
CA GLY A 123 -19.26 32.03 8.18
C GLY A 123 -19.97 31.11 9.19
N HIS A 124 -21.26 30.84 8.99
CA HIS A 124 -22.05 29.88 9.79
C HIS A 124 -21.78 28.41 9.41
N PHE A 125 -21.04 28.13 8.32
CA PHE A 125 -20.74 26.79 7.83
C PHE A 125 -19.25 26.46 8.05
N PRO A 126 -18.89 25.84 9.19
CA PRO A 126 -17.52 25.44 9.44
C PRO A 126 -17.05 24.45 8.36
N GLY A 127 -15.88 24.70 7.77
CA GLY A 127 -15.29 23.80 6.76
C GLY A 127 -15.88 23.89 5.34
N ILE A 128 -16.66 24.94 5.03
CA ILE A 128 -17.16 25.11 3.65
C ILE A 128 -16.04 25.37 2.64
N GLU A 129 -15.02 26.15 3.03
CA GLU A 129 -13.85 26.42 2.19
C GLU A 129 -13.10 25.14 1.83
N THR A 130 -12.83 24.29 2.82
CA THR A 130 -12.17 23.00 2.62
C THR A 130 -12.99 22.07 1.74
N THR A 131 -14.33 22.11 1.88
CA THR A 131 -15.26 21.32 1.06
C THR A 131 -15.22 21.77 -0.41
N ILE A 132 -15.27 23.08 -0.67
CA ILE A 132 -15.20 23.62 -2.04
C ILE A 132 -13.85 23.29 -2.68
N ARG A 133 -12.75 23.51 -1.95
CA ARG A 133 -11.41 23.19 -2.43
C ARG A 133 -11.28 21.71 -2.79
N ARG A 134 -11.77 20.82 -1.92
CA ARG A 134 -11.79 19.38 -2.18
C ARG A 134 -12.61 19.05 -3.42
N ALA A 135 -13.81 19.61 -3.57
CA ALA A 135 -14.65 19.37 -4.74
C ALA A 135 -13.96 19.73 -6.06
N ILE A 136 -13.22 20.85 -6.09
CA ILE A 136 -12.46 21.27 -7.27
C ILE A 136 -11.28 20.32 -7.55
N THR A 137 -10.53 19.93 -6.51
CA THR A 137 -9.44 18.96 -6.64
C THR A 137 -9.94 17.60 -7.11
N ASP A 138 -11.06 17.11 -6.57
CA ASP A 138 -11.66 15.83 -6.95
C ASP A 138 -12.14 15.86 -8.40
N TRP A 139 -12.75 16.97 -8.83
CA TRP A 139 -13.14 17.17 -10.22
C TRP A 139 -11.93 17.17 -11.16
N LEU A 140 -10.88 17.94 -10.87
CA LEU A 140 -9.65 17.94 -11.67
C LEU A 140 -9.05 16.53 -11.75
N THR A 141 -8.97 15.85 -10.62
CA THR A 141 -8.47 14.46 -10.56
C THR A 141 -9.27 13.56 -11.47
N SER A 142 -10.60 13.63 -11.41
CA SER A 142 -11.47 12.81 -12.26
C SER A 142 -11.46 13.18 -13.74
N TYR A 143 -11.01 14.38 -14.11
CA TYR A 143 -11.10 14.90 -15.47
C TYR A 143 -9.81 14.71 -16.27
N MET A 144 -8.65 14.83 -15.62
CA MET A 144 -7.36 14.92 -16.31
C MET A 144 -6.19 14.26 -15.56
N VAL A 145 -6.42 13.58 -14.43
CA VAL A 145 -5.38 12.78 -13.76
C VAL A 145 -5.55 11.31 -14.13
N LEU A 146 -4.43 10.61 -14.34
CA LEU A 146 -4.45 9.20 -14.74
C LEU A 146 -5.32 8.33 -13.81
N PRO A 147 -6.06 7.35 -14.37
CA PRO A 147 -6.02 6.89 -15.76
C PRO A 147 -6.86 7.73 -16.74
N ARG A 148 -7.40 8.87 -16.32
CA ARG A 148 -8.15 9.76 -17.21
C ARG A 148 -7.18 10.65 -17.99
N SER A 149 -7.39 10.75 -19.29
CA SER A 149 -6.65 11.64 -20.18
C SER A 149 -7.56 12.31 -21.19
N LYS A 150 -7.11 13.43 -21.74
CA LYS A 150 -7.75 14.10 -22.86
C LYS A 150 -6.96 13.84 -24.13
N ALA A 151 -7.60 13.21 -25.09
CA ALA A 151 -6.98 12.86 -26.34
C ALA A 151 -7.62 13.64 -27.48
N VAL A 152 -6.77 14.16 -28.37
CA VAL A 152 -7.18 14.82 -29.61
C VAL A 152 -6.58 14.03 -30.75
N ILE A 153 -7.44 13.47 -31.61
CA ILE A 153 -7.03 12.77 -32.83
C ILE A 153 -6.56 13.82 -33.84
N LEU A 154 -5.38 13.61 -34.40
CA LEU A 154 -4.75 14.51 -35.38
C LEU A 154 -4.81 13.97 -36.82
N ALA A 155 -4.91 12.65 -37.00
CA ALA A 155 -4.95 12.00 -38.31
C ALA A 155 -6.25 11.20 -38.51
N ASP A 156 -6.86 11.36 -39.69
CA ASP A 156 -8.19 10.81 -40.01
C ASP A 156 -8.21 9.29 -40.31
N ASP A 157 -7.05 8.68 -40.57
CA ASP A 157 -6.90 7.26 -40.94
C ASP A 157 -6.47 6.36 -39.78
N VAL A 158 -6.44 6.89 -38.55
CA VAL A 158 -6.17 6.12 -37.34
C VAL A 158 -7.50 5.67 -36.76
N ASP A 159 -7.59 4.42 -36.34
CA ASP A 159 -8.76 3.93 -35.59
C ASP A 159 -8.94 4.80 -34.33
N PRO A 160 -10.06 5.52 -34.19
CA PRO A 160 -10.32 6.35 -33.02
C PRO A 160 -10.24 5.56 -31.72
N MET A 161 -10.63 4.29 -31.72
CA MET A 161 -10.60 3.47 -30.52
C MET A 161 -9.15 3.21 -30.06
N GLU A 162 -8.29 2.82 -30.99
CA GLU A 162 -6.85 2.63 -30.72
C GLU A 162 -6.16 3.96 -30.35
N ALA A 163 -6.50 5.05 -31.05
CA ALA A 163 -5.92 6.37 -30.82
C ALA A 163 -6.30 6.96 -29.46
N LEU A 164 -7.44 6.58 -28.88
CA LEU A 164 -7.91 7.08 -27.59
C LEU A 164 -7.49 6.17 -26.42
N ALA A 165 -7.10 4.92 -26.69
CA ALA A 165 -6.75 3.95 -25.66
C ALA A 165 -5.45 4.31 -24.92
N GLN A 166 -5.51 4.35 -23.58
CA GLN A 166 -4.31 4.43 -22.75
C GLN A 166 -3.85 3.03 -22.37
N LYS A 167 -2.76 2.57 -23.00
CA LYS A 167 -2.19 1.26 -22.71
C LYS A 167 -1.49 1.29 -21.34
N PRO A 168 -1.81 0.37 -20.43
CA PRO A 168 -1.12 0.25 -19.16
C PRO A 168 0.32 -0.25 -19.39
N LEU A 169 1.28 0.28 -18.63
CA LEU A 169 2.69 -0.11 -18.72
C LEU A 169 3.00 -1.38 -17.92
N GLY A 170 2.28 -1.59 -16.83
CA GLY A 170 2.49 -2.70 -15.91
C GLY A 170 1.67 -2.57 -14.64
N VAL A 171 1.88 -3.49 -13.72
CA VAL A 171 1.34 -3.41 -12.37
C VAL A 171 2.50 -3.29 -11.40
N VAL A 172 2.32 -2.43 -10.40
CA VAL A 172 3.23 -2.33 -9.27
C VAL A 172 2.56 -2.93 -8.04
N ARG A 173 3.24 -3.86 -7.38
CA ARG A 173 2.89 -4.33 -6.04
C ARG A 173 3.67 -3.51 -5.02
N VAL A 174 2.98 -3.01 -4.01
CA VAL A 174 3.51 -2.14 -2.97
C VAL A 174 3.19 -2.79 -1.63
N LYS A 175 4.21 -2.98 -0.79
CA LYS A 175 4.02 -3.54 0.54
C LYS A 175 4.77 -2.70 1.56
N VAL A 176 4.05 -2.26 2.59
CA VAL A 176 4.66 -1.65 3.78
C VAL A 176 5.11 -2.78 4.71
N LEU A 177 6.36 -2.73 5.16
CA LEU A 177 6.98 -3.77 5.99
C LEU A 177 6.96 -3.37 7.46
N GLN A 178 7.48 -2.19 7.75
CA GLN A 178 7.56 -1.65 9.11
C GLN A 178 7.66 -0.13 9.05
N ALA A 179 7.38 0.52 10.17
CA ALA A 179 7.68 1.92 10.37
C ALA A 179 8.37 2.10 11.72
N CYS A 180 9.15 3.16 11.85
CA CYS A 180 9.87 3.46 13.08
C CYS A 180 9.64 4.91 13.50
N ASN A 181 9.69 5.15 14.81
CA ASN A 181 9.63 6.47 15.42
C ASN A 181 8.36 7.24 15.03
N LEU A 182 7.21 6.57 14.93
CA LEU A 182 5.93 7.24 14.71
C LEU A 182 5.52 8.02 15.97
N ALA A 183 4.73 9.08 15.78
CA ALA A 183 4.16 9.82 16.90
C ALA A 183 3.22 8.92 17.73
N GLY A 184 3.35 8.98 19.05
CA GLY A 184 2.51 8.27 20.02
C GLY A 184 1.27 9.11 20.37
N VAL A 185 0.12 8.72 19.85
CA VAL A 185 -1.13 9.49 19.95
C VAL A 185 -2.05 9.02 21.06
N ASN A 186 -1.75 7.85 21.63
CA ASN A 186 -2.40 7.31 22.81
C ASN A 186 -1.43 7.47 24.00
N CYS A 187 -1.79 8.35 24.95
CA CYS A 187 -1.11 8.46 26.24
C CYS A 187 -2.06 8.04 27.36
N HIS A 188 -1.59 7.16 28.24
CA HIS A 188 -2.32 6.82 29.45
C HIS A 188 -1.86 7.76 30.57
N ALA A 189 -2.78 8.54 31.14
CA ALA A 189 -2.52 9.58 32.16
C ALA A 189 -1.79 9.11 33.44
N PHE A 190 -1.50 7.81 33.58
CA PHE A 190 -0.87 7.20 34.75
C PHE A 190 0.37 6.33 34.43
N LYS A 191 0.90 6.38 33.19
CA LYS A 191 2.17 5.71 32.83
C LYS A 191 3.11 6.74 32.20
N GLU A 192 4.19 7.06 32.90
CA GLU A 192 5.16 8.09 32.52
C GLU A 192 5.95 7.76 31.23
N ASP A 193 5.88 6.51 30.72
CA ASP A 193 6.68 6.04 29.58
C ASP A 193 5.86 5.34 28.46
N CYS A 194 4.55 5.60 28.35
CA CYS A 194 3.70 4.95 27.34
C CYS A 194 3.02 5.96 26.42
N PHE A 195 3.71 6.36 25.35
CA PHE A 195 3.13 7.00 24.17
C PHE A 195 3.06 5.95 23.04
N THR A 196 1.91 5.32 22.88
CA THR A 196 1.68 4.29 21.86
C THR A 196 0.72 4.80 20.79
N SER A 197 0.61 4.06 19.69
CA SER A 197 -0.35 4.32 18.61
C SER A 197 -0.91 3.01 18.09
N HIS A 198 -1.99 3.08 17.33
CA HIS A 198 -2.51 1.94 16.56
C HIS A 198 -2.30 2.20 15.06
N PRO A 199 -1.05 2.19 14.55
CA PRO A 199 -0.76 2.58 13.18
C PRO A 199 -1.32 1.62 12.12
N TYR A 200 -1.79 2.21 11.04
CA TYR A 200 -2.09 1.58 9.76
C TYR A 200 -1.65 2.50 8.62
N CYS A 201 -1.51 1.95 7.41
CA CYS A 201 -1.14 2.71 6.22
C CYS A 201 -2.28 2.73 5.20
N ILE A 202 -2.40 3.84 4.47
CA ILE A 202 -3.18 3.97 3.26
C ILE A 202 -2.18 4.17 2.12
N MET A 203 -2.07 3.18 1.23
CA MET A 203 -1.27 3.25 0.01
C MET A 203 -2.18 3.67 -1.13
N SER A 204 -1.74 4.58 -2.00
CA SER A 204 -2.54 5.03 -3.13
C SER A 204 -1.70 5.30 -4.37
N LEU A 205 -2.32 5.09 -5.54
CA LEU A 205 -1.81 5.45 -6.85
C LEU A 205 -3.01 5.88 -7.72
N GLY A 206 -3.05 7.17 -8.10
CA GLY A 206 -4.21 7.72 -8.80
C GLY A 206 -5.46 7.73 -7.90
N ASP A 207 -6.55 7.15 -8.39
CA ASP A 207 -7.84 7.00 -7.69
C ASP A 207 -7.96 5.71 -6.85
N CYS A 208 -7.01 4.78 -7.01
CA CYS A 208 -6.96 3.54 -6.25
C CYS A 208 -6.26 3.74 -4.91
N SER A 209 -6.86 3.23 -3.83
CA SER A 209 -6.23 3.20 -2.51
C SER A 209 -6.51 1.88 -1.79
N VAL A 210 -5.54 1.41 -1.01
CA VAL A 210 -5.61 0.18 -0.23
C VAL A 210 -5.09 0.46 1.17
N ARG A 211 -5.82 -0.03 2.18
CA ARG A 211 -5.48 0.11 3.59
C ARG A 211 -4.82 -1.18 4.11
N THR A 212 -3.76 -1.05 4.90
CA THR A 212 -3.14 -2.18 5.60
C THR A 212 -3.94 -2.61 6.84
N SER A 213 -3.55 -3.74 7.43
CA SER A 213 -3.94 -4.06 8.81
C SER A 213 -3.45 -3.00 9.81
N THR A 214 -4.16 -2.89 10.95
CA THR A 214 -3.78 -2.04 12.08
C THR A 214 -2.86 -2.84 13.01
N VAL A 215 -1.69 -2.29 13.34
CA VAL A 215 -0.81 -2.84 14.38
C VAL A 215 -1.05 -2.06 15.67
N TYR A 216 -1.31 -2.74 16.78
CA TYR A 216 -1.74 -2.10 18.02
C TYR A 216 -0.58 -1.78 18.97
N ASP A 217 -0.75 -0.72 19.77
CA ASP A 217 0.08 -0.35 20.91
C ASP A 217 1.57 -0.19 20.61
N THR A 218 1.89 0.41 19.47
CA THR A 218 3.28 0.60 19.05
C THR A 218 3.48 1.86 18.21
N THR A 219 4.66 2.48 18.37
CA THR A 219 5.19 3.53 17.50
C THR A 219 6.20 2.99 16.48
N ASN A 220 6.48 1.69 16.54
CA ASN A 220 7.38 0.97 15.65
C ASN A 220 6.68 -0.27 15.09
N PRO A 221 5.61 -0.12 14.30
CA PRO A 221 4.84 -1.25 13.79
C PRO A 221 5.66 -2.10 12.82
N VAL A 222 5.47 -3.41 12.91
CA VAL A 222 5.92 -4.38 11.91
C VAL A 222 4.66 -5.07 11.39
N TRP A 223 4.35 -4.87 10.11
CA TRP A 223 3.16 -5.46 9.50
C TRP A 223 3.40 -6.96 9.20
N PRO A 224 2.35 -7.80 9.29
CA PRO A 224 2.47 -9.24 9.07
C PRO A 224 3.10 -9.58 7.72
N SER A 225 4.02 -10.55 7.72
CA SER A 225 4.64 -11.03 6.48
C SER A 225 3.63 -11.71 5.54
N THR A 226 2.51 -12.21 6.09
CA THR A 226 1.38 -12.80 5.37
C THR A 226 0.56 -11.77 4.58
N GLU A 227 0.66 -10.48 4.92
CA GLU A 227 -0.07 -9.43 4.20
C GLU A 227 0.49 -9.29 2.78
N THR A 228 -0.39 -9.36 1.77
CA THR A 228 0.01 -9.53 0.37
C THR A 228 0.57 -8.23 -0.23
N GLY A 229 0.13 -7.08 0.26
CA GLY A 229 0.44 -5.75 -0.29
C GLY A 229 -0.62 -5.29 -1.30
N ALA A 230 -0.52 -4.04 -1.73
CA ALA A 230 -1.44 -3.43 -2.67
C ALA A 230 -0.94 -3.53 -4.11
N PHE A 231 -1.85 -3.76 -5.06
CA PHE A 231 -1.55 -3.85 -6.49
C PHE A 231 -2.18 -2.67 -7.22
N PHE A 232 -1.38 -1.97 -8.01
CA PHE A 232 -1.83 -0.80 -8.77
C PHE A 232 -1.43 -0.89 -10.23
N VAL A 233 -2.37 -0.61 -11.13
CA VAL A 233 -2.10 -0.50 -12.56
C VAL A 233 -1.40 0.83 -12.85
N VAL A 234 -0.25 0.76 -13.49
CA VAL A 234 0.57 1.92 -13.85
C VAL A 234 0.42 2.19 -15.34
N HIS A 235 -0.07 3.37 -15.68
CA HIS A 235 -0.21 3.88 -17.05
C HIS A 235 0.97 4.79 -17.43
N HIS A 236 1.68 5.36 -16.45
CA HIS A 236 2.80 6.24 -16.72
C HIS A 236 3.84 6.20 -15.59
N ARG A 237 5.13 6.26 -15.94
CA ARG A 237 6.24 6.16 -14.96
C ARG A 237 6.34 7.36 -14.02
N GLU A 238 5.79 8.52 -14.38
CA GLU A 238 5.72 9.68 -13.47
C GLU A 238 4.52 9.61 -12.51
N GLN A 239 3.68 8.57 -12.56
CA GLN A 239 2.65 8.41 -11.55
C GLN A 239 3.29 8.37 -10.16
N GLU A 240 2.63 9.03 -9.22
CA GLU A 240 3.12 9.18 -7.86
C GLU A 240 2.35 8.23 -6.95
N MET A 241 3.09 7.29 -6.37
CA MET A 241 2.59 6.46 -5.28
C MET A 241 2.72 7.26 -3.98
N SER A 242 1.67 7.26 -3.17
CA SER A 242 1.74 7.82 -1.83
C SER A 242 1.40 6.78 -0.76
N VAL A 243 2.09 6.87 0.38
CA VAL A 243 1.81 6.09 1.58
C VAL A 243 1.58 7.07 2.72
N GLN A 244 0.38 7.04 3.29
CA GLN A 244 0.02 7.83 4.46
C GLN A 244 -0.11 6.90 5.66
N VAL A 245 0.51 7.27 6.77
CA VAL A 245 0.43 6.54 8.03
C VAL A 245 -0.55 7.27 8.94
N HIS A 246 -1.49 6.51 9.49
CA HIS A 246 -2.52 7.01 10.39
C HIS A 246 -2.60 6.13 11.64
N GLY A 247 -2.96 6.71 12.77
CA GLY A 247 -3.27 6.03 14.02
C GLY A 247 -4.78 5.85 14.13
N GLU A 248 -5.20 4.61 14.37
CA GLU A 248 -6.57 4.32 14.74
C GLU A 248 -6.82 4.80 16.17
N ALA A 249 -7.93 5.51 16.39
CA ALA A 249 -8.26 6.00 17.70
C ALA A 249 -8.70 4.83 18.58
N SER A 250 -8.05 4.63 19.74
CA SER A 250 -8.68 3.88 20.82
C SER A 250 -9.90 4.67 21.30
N ALA A 251 -10.91 4.02 21.87
CA ALA A 251 -12.18 4.63 22.30
C ALA A 251 -12.03 5.56 23.54
N SER A 252 -11.03 6.45 23.53
CA SER A 252 -10.71 7.40 24.59
C SER A 252 -11.41 8.75 24.36
N LEU A 253 -11.82 9.37 25.47
CA LEU A 253 -12.70 10.55 25.56
C LEU A 253 -12.18 11.85 24.91
N PHE A 254 -10.99 11.85 24.31
CA PHE A 254 -10.34 13.03 23.70
C PHE A 254 -10.47 13.09 22.16
N GLN A 255 -11.40 12.30 21.59
CA GLN A 255 -11.58 12.04 20.16
C GLN A 255 -11.74 13.26 19.24
N HIS A 256 -12.19 14.42 19.73
CA HIS A 256 -12.60 15.50 18.83
C HIS A 256 -11.43 16.31 18.23
N ASN A 257 -10.19 16.16 18.74
CA ASN A 257 -9.09 17.05 18.39
C ASN A 257 -7.85 16.38 17.79
N PHE A 258 -7.83 15.05 17.64
CA PHE A 258 -6.67 14.35 17.08
C PHE A 258 -6.99 13.84 15.67
N THR A 259 -6.46 14.53 14.65
CA THR A 259 -6.34 13.92 13.32
C THR A 259 -5.31 12.80 13.46
N GLY A 260 -5.72 11.54 13.31
CA GLY A 260 -4.84 10.36 13.43
C GLY A 260 -3.63 10.35 12.48
N PHE A 261 -3.37 11.40 11.71
CA PHE A 261 -2.24 11.46 10.79
C PHE A 261 -0.89 11.38 11.54
N LEU A 262 -0.05 10.41 11.14
CA LEU A 262 1.28 10.15 11.71
C LEU A 262 2.41 10.49 10.74
N GLY A 263 2.10 10.70 9.46
CA GLY A 263 3.06 11.12 8.44
C GLY A 263 2.69 10.61 7.04
N CYS A 264 3.33 11.15 6.02
CA CYS A 264 3.17 10.67 4.64
C CYS A 264 4.49 10.62 3.89
N VAL A 265 4.53 9.83 2.83
CA VAL A 265 5.59 9.88 1.83
C VAL A 265 4.99 9.69 0.44
N SER A 266 5.58 10.35 -0.55
CA SER A 266 5.25 10.15 -1.95
C SER A 266 6.52 9.88 -2.76
N CYS A 267 6.41 9.00 -3.74
CA CYS A 267 7.50 8.67 -4.64
C CYS A 267 6.97 8.29 -6.03
N ARG A 268 7.69 8.73 -7.06
CA ARG A 268 7.33 8.39 -8.44
C ARG A 268 7.70 6.96 -8.75
N ILE A 269 6.82 6.25 -9.45
CA ILE A 269 7.04 4.85 -9.83
C ILE A 269 8.37 4.70 -10.56
N GLY A 270 8.65 5.55 -11.56
CA GLY A 270 9.90 5.53 -12.30
C GLY A 270 11.14 5.74 -11.42
N HIS A 271 11.03 6.47 -10.31
CA HIS A 271 12.11 6.60 -9.34
C HIS A 271 12.30 5.31 -8.55
N CYS A 272 11.22 4.75 -8.00
CA CYS A 272 11.26 3.48 -7.27
C CYS A 272 11.91 2.38 -8.10
N LEU A 273 11.48 2.22 -9.35
CA LEU A 273 11.96 1.18 -10.25
C LEU A 273 13.41 1.35 -10.71
N ARG A 274 13.97 2.56 -10.67
CA ARG A 274 15.36 2.82 -11.11
C ARG A 274 16.35 2.94 -9.96
N ARG A 275 15.93 3.49 -8.82
CA ARG A 275 16.83 3.95 -7.76
C ARG A 275 16.81 3.09 -6.51
N TRP A 276 15.71 2.39 -6.24
CA TRP A 276 15.66 1.54 -5.05
C TRP A 276 16.52 0.30 -5.26
N PRO A 277 17.31 -0.12 -4.26
CA PRO A 277 18.14 -1.31 -4.38
C PRO A 277 17.28 -2.54 -4.67
N GLU A 278 17.71 -3.35 -5.63
CA GLU A 278 17.12 -4.67 -5.85
C GLU A 278 17.55 -5.59 -4.72
N GLU A 279 16.57 -6.22 -4.08
CA GLU A 279 16.82 -7.35 -3.22
C GLU A 279 16.54 -8.61 -4.03
N CYS A 280 17.47 -9.56 -4.00
CA CYS A 280 17.27 -10.91 -4.56
C CYS A 280 17.06 -11.94 -3.43
N PRO A 281 16.02 -11.84 -2.59
CA PRO A 281 15.73 -12.91 -1.66
C PRO A 281 15.18 -14.09 -2.46
N SER A 282 15.96 -15.18 -2.50
CA SER A 282 15.48 -16.52 -2.90
C SER A 282 14.75 -16.61 -4.25
N GLY A 283 15.24 -15.92 -5.29
CA GLY A 283 14.78 -16.12 -6.67
C GLY A 283 13.57 -15.29 -7.10
N LYS A 284 13.11 -14.34 -6.30
CA LYS A 284 12.13 -13.32 -6.73
C LYS A 284 12.84 -12.23 -7.52
N SER A 285 12.78 -12.28 -8.85
CA SER A 285 13.29 -11.20 -9.71
C SER A 285 12.43 -9.94 -9.56
N GLY A 286 13.06 -8.75 -9.54
CA GLY A 286 12.37 -7.46 -9.64
C GLY A 286 11.77 -6.89 -8.35
N VAL A 287 12.13 -7.41 -7.18
CA VAL A 287 11.76 -6.83 -5.87
C VAL A 287 12.77 -5.75 -5.46
N ARG A 288 12.28 -4.58 -5.08
CA ARG A 288 13.09 -3.44 -4.65
C ARG A 288 12.60 -2.94 -3.30
N ARG A 289 13.52 -2.68 -2.38
CA ARG A 289 13.19 -2.21 -1.02
C ARG A 289 13.81 -0.85 -0.76
N SER A 290 13.11 0.01 -0.01
CA SER A 290 13.69 1.26 0.46
C SER A 290 13.04 1.76 1.75
N THR A 291 13.87 2.30 2.64
CA THR A 291 13.45 3.06 3.81
C THR A 291 13.24 4.51 3.39
N GLN A 292 12.05 5.04 3.63
CA GLN A 292 11.66 6.39 3.28
C GLN A 292 11.39 7.21 4.52
N LYS A 293 11.82 8.47 4.52
CA LYS A 293 11.50 9.43 5.59
C LYS A 293 10.07 9.93 5.40
N LEU A 294 9.28 9.87 6.47
CA LEU A 294 7.93 10.42 6.48
C LEU A 294 7.98 11.94 6.67
N ASP A 295 7.18 12.66 5.89
CA ASP A 295 6.82 14.04 6.17
C ASP A 295 5.81 14.08 7.32
N THR A 296 6.25 14.66 8.43
CA THR A 296 5.46 14.83 9.66
C THR A 296 5.04 16.27 9.91
N SER A 297 5.11 17.14 8.88
CA SER A 297 4.76 18.57 8.97
C SER A 297 3.32 18.82 9.44
N GLN A 298 2.40 17.91 9.13
CA GLN A 298 0.99 18.00 9.53
C GLN A 298 0.68 17.29 10.87
N VAL A 299 1.68 16.70 11.52
CA VAL A 299 1.50 16.07 12.84
C VAL A 299 1.38 17.16 13.91
N ARG A 300 0.32 17.10 14.71
CA ARG A 300 0.04 18.07 15.78
C ARG A 300 0.97 17.87 16.99
N ARG A 301 2.19 18.41 16.89
CA ARG A 301 3.26 18.26 17.89
C ARG A 301 2.88 18.72 19.31
N GLU A 302 2.02 19.72 19.41
CA GLU A 302 1.52 20.27 20.69
C GLU A 302 0.75 19.23 21.53
N LEU A 303 0.21 18.20 20.88
CA LEU A 303 -0.56 17.13 21.53
C LEU A 303 0.30 15.90 21.86
N LEU A 304 1.59 15.92 21.51
CA LEU A 304 2.50 14.80 21.73
C LEU A 304 3.22 14.95 23.08
N HIS A 305 3.60 13.81 23.65
CA HIS A 305 4.45 13.78 24.85
C HIS A 305 5.77 14.51 24.60
N VAL A 306 6.38 15.12 25.65
CA VAL A 306 7.65 15.84 25.51
C VAL A 306 8.78 14.95 24.99
N ASP A 307 8.73 13.67 25.33
CA ASP A 307 9.70 12.66 24.94
C ASP A 307 9.36 11.90 23.65
N ASP A 308 8.27 12.29 22.97
CA ASP A 308 7.89 11.70 21.70
C ASP A 308 9.03 11.87 20.66
N PRO A 309 9.33 10.84 19.84
CA PRO A 309 10.40 10.89 18.84
C PRO A 309 10.27 12.10 17.91
N VAL A 310 9.06 12.48 17.52
CA VAL A 310 8.82 13.62 16.63
C VAL A 310 9.17 14.94 17.33
N ASN A 311 8.86 15.08 18.62
CA ASN A 311 9.22 16.25 19.43
C ASN A 311 10.73 16.32 19.69
N ARG A 312 11.39 15.18 19.88
CA ARG A 312 12.85 15.08 20.02
C ARG A 312 13.61 15.23 18.70
N GLY A 313 12.91 15.43 17.57
CA GLY A 313 13.51 15.61 16.25
C GLY A 313 14.04 14.32 15.61
N VAL A 314 13.67 13.16 16.15
CA VAL A 314 13.98 11.86 15.55
C VAL A 314 13.08 11.67 14.33
N PRO A 315 13.65 11.36 13.14
CA PRO A 315 12.85 11.19 11.94
C PRO A 315 12.02 9.91 12.00
N SER A 316 10.72 10.05 11.73
CA SER A 316 9.84 8.92 11.45
C SER A 316 10.14 8.37 10.05
N VAL A 317 10.23 7.05 9.94
CA VAL A 317 10.57 6.37 8.68
C VAL A 317 9.63 5.20 8.42
N VAL A 318 9.47 4.84 7.15
CA VAL A 318 8.70 3.68 6.70
C VAL A 318 9.53 2.84 5.74
N ASP A 319 9.57 1.53 5.97
CA ASP A 319 10.19 0.55 5.08
C ASP A 319 9.16 0.01 4.11
N MET A 320 9.47 0.09 2.82
CA MET A 320 8.58 -0.33 1.76
C MET A 320 9.27 -1.26 0.77
N GLU A 321 8.51 -2.23 0.28
CA GLU A 321 8.86 -3.15 -0.80
C GLU A 321 8.00 -2.80 -2.03
N VAL A 322 8.63 -2.73 -3.19
CA VAL A 322 7.97 -2.54 -4.47
C VAL A 322 8.40 -3.65 -5.43
N GLN A 323 7.44 -4.25 -6.13
CA GLN A 323 7.68 -5.26 -7.15
C GLN A 323 6.97 -4.87 -8.45
N TRP A 324 7.73 -4.88 -9.56
CA TRP A 324 7.22 -4.51 -10.88
C TRP A 324 6.86 -5.72 -11.71
N TYR A 325 5.70 -5.66 -12.36
CA TYR A 325 5.25 -6.64 -13.33
C TYR A 325 4.98 -5.90 -14.64
N ALA A 326 5.85 -6.10 -15.63
CA ALA A 326 5.64 -5.53 -16.95
C ALA A 326 4.54 -6.31 -17.69
N PHE A 327 3.71 -5.61 -18.47
CA PHE A 327 2.94 -6.27 -19.52
C PHE A 327 3.89 -6.56 -20.70
N SER A 328 3.78 -7.75 -21.31
CA SER A 328 4.65 -8.10 -22.44
C SER A 328 4.32 -7.23 -23.63
N SER A 329 5.33 -6.76 -24.37
CA SER A 329 5.13 -5.99 -25.60
C SER A 329 4.47 -6.79 -26.74
N ALA A 330 4.36 -8.11 -26.58
CA ALA A 330 3.64 -8.99 -27.51
C ALA A 330 2.13 -9.08 -27.22
N ASP A 331 1.66 -8.57 -26.07
CA ASP A 331 0.24 -8.59 -25.73
C ASP A 331 -0.44 -7.43 -26.50
N THR A 332 -1.05 -7.73 -27.66
CA THR A 332 -1.96 -6.80 -28.34
C THR A 332 -3.25 -6.72 -27.54
N TRP A 333 -3.40 -5.65 -26.77
CA TRP A 333 -4.61 -5.36 -26.01
C TRP A 333 -5.72 -4.89 -26.96
N PRO A 334 -6.88 -5.56 -27.02
CA PRO A 334 -8.09 -4.94 -27.51
C PRO A 334 -8.32 -3.63 -26.75
N ALA A 335 -8.78 -2.58 -27.41
CA ALA A 335 -8.97 -1.27 -26.75
C ALA A 335 -9.95 -1.31 -25.55
N ASP A 336 -10.80 -2.34 -25.48
CA ASP A 336 -11.77 -2.58 -24.40
C ASP A 336 -11.28 -3.58 -23.33
N ALA A 337 -10.09 -4.16 -23.47
CA ALA A 337 -9.57 -5.16 -22.55
C ALA A 337 -8.82 -4.53 -21.37
N ALA A 338 -9.36 -4.69 -20.16
CA ALA A 338 -8.65 -4.28 -18.95
C ALA A 338 -7.62 -5.35 -18.54
N PRO A 339 -6.38 -4.97 -18.18
CA PRO A 339 -5.45 -5.89 -17.54
C PRO A 339 -6.04 -6.41 -16.23
N ALA A 340 -5.90 -7.71 -16.00
CA ALA A 340 -6.22 -8.31 -14.72
C ALA A 340 -4.99 -9.03 -14.14
N ALA A 341 -4.84 -8.92 -12.82
CA ALA A 341 -3.88 -9.71 -12.08
C ALA A 341 -4.65 -10.84 -11.38
N LEU A 342 -4.33 -12.09 -11.72
CA LEU A 342 -4.84 -13.26 -11.03
C LEU A 342 -3.89 -13.62 -9.89
N MET A 343 -4.39 -13.54 -8.66
CA MET A 343 -3.63 -13.84 -7.45
C MET A 343 -3.95 -15.26 -6.99
N LEU A 344 -2.92 -16.11 -6.95
CA LEU A 344 -2.99 -17.44 -6.38
C LEU A 344 -2.39 -17.42 -4.98
N GLU A 345 -3.24 -17.44 -3.97
CA GLU A 345 -2.84 -17.48 -2.56
C GLU A 345 -2.65 -18.92 -2.08
N ILE A 346 -1.43 -19.25 -1.66
CA ILE A 346 -1.04 -20.58 -1.21
C ILE A 346 -0.80 -20.51 0.30
N PHE A 347 -1.75 -21.02 1.06
CA PHE A 347 -1.72 -20.99 2.53
C PHE A 347 -1.00 -22.20 3.09
N GLN A 348 -1.73 -23.29 3.29
CA GLN A 348 -1.28 -24.53 3.92
C GLN A 348 -1.81 -25.74 3.17
N GLY A 349 -1.14 -26.87 3.33
CA GLY A 349 -1.64 -28.16 2.88
C GLY A 349 -1.22 -29.26 3.86
N SER A 350 -2.01 -30.32 3.89
CA SER A 350 -1.76 -31.51 4.71
C SER A 350 -1.66 -32.74 3.82
N GLY A 351 -1.15 -33.85 4.37
CA GLY A 351 -1.07 -35.12 3.65
C GLY A 351 0.17 -35.28 2.79
N PHE A 352 1.22 -34.46 2.98
CA PHE A 352 2.47 -34.59 2.23
C PHE A 352 3.38 -35.65 2.82
N PRO A 353 4.14 -36.42 2.02
CA PRO A 353 5.11 -37.38 2.53
C PRO A 353 6.29 -36.67 3.21
N ALA A 354 6.70 -37.16 4.38
CA ALA A 354 7.81 -36.60 5.16
C ALA A 354 9.15 -36.61 4.40
N ASP A 355 9.38 -37.66 3.60
CA ASP A 355 10.62 -37.86 2.84
C ASP A 355 10.82 -36.81 1.72
N GLY A 356 9.73 -36.30 1.15
CA GLY A 356 9.73 -35.23 0.14
C GLY A 356 10.11 -33.84 0.69
N HIS A 357 10.18 -33.69 2.03
CA HIS A 357 10.62 -32.45 2.67
C HIS A 357 12.15 -32.33 2.81
N GLY A 358 12.90 -33.40 2.53
CA GLY A 358 14.37 -33.40 2.52
C GLY A 358 14.98 -32.36 1.57
N GLY A 359 16.20 -31.90 1.86
CA GLY A 359 17.07 -31.04 1.03
C GLY A 359 16.45 -29.77 0.43
N ARG A 360 15.60 -29.91 -0.61
CA ARG A 360 15.07 -28.82 -1.46
C ARG A 360 13.59 -28.49 -1.21
N GLY A 361 12.83 -29.43 -0.62
CA GLY A 361 11.42 -29.36 -0.19
C GLY A 361 10.37 -28.98 -1.24
N LEU A 362 9.10 -29.20 -0.88
CA LEU A 362 7.95 -29.05 -1.79
C LEU A 362 7.68 -27.59 -2.17
N ARG A 363 7.39 -27.37 -3.46
CA ARG A 363 7.06 -26.06 -4.03
C ARG A 363 5.86 -26.18 -4.96
N TRP A 364 5.09 -25.13 -5.08
CA TRP A 364 4.02 -25.02 -6.06
C TRP A 364 4.53 -24.33 -7.31
N ARG A 365 4.22 -24.90 -8.46
CA ARG A 365 4.37 -24.27 -9.77
C ARG A 365 2.99 -23.89 -10.28
N SER A 366 2.85 -22.67 -10.77
CA SER A 366 1.63 -22.23 -11.45
C SER A 366 1.98 -21.54 -12.75
N TRP A 367 1.16 -21.71 -13.78
CA TRP A 367 1.34 -21.07 -15.08
C TRP A 367 0.02 -20.91 -15.81
N ILE A 368 -0.04 -19.92 -16.69
CA ILE A 368 -1.12 -19.77 -17.65
C ILE A 368 -0.64 -20.31 -19.00
N ASP A 369 -1.54 -20.92 -19.76
CA ASP A 369 -1.23 -21.39 -21.11
C ASP A 369 -0.57 -20.29 -21.96
N GLY A 370 0.66 -20.56 -22.42
CA GLY A 370 1.45 -19.61 -23.22
C GLY A 370 2.26 -18.56 -22.44
N LYS A 371 2.30 -18.61 -21.10
CA LYS A 371 3.13 -17.73 -20.24
C LYS A 371 4.13 -18.52 -19.41
N ASP A 372 5.16 -17.82 -18.92
CA ASP A 372 6.17 -18.40 -18.03
C ASP A 372 5.57 -18.88 -16.71
N ALA A 373 6.14 -19.96 -16.16
CA ALA A 373 5.69 -20.53 -14.91
C ALA A 373 6.30 -19.81 -13.70
N LEU A 374 5.47 -19.56 -12.69
CA LEU A 374 5.88 -19.06 -11.38
C LEU A 374 6.03 -20.21 -10.40
N VAL A 375 7.07 -20.15 -9.57
CA VAL A 375 7.37 -21.18 -8.56
C VAL A 375 7.36 -20.56 -7.16
N SER A 376 6.68 -21.20 -6.22
CA SER A 376 6.64 -20.79 -4.83
C SER A 376 7.97 -21.06 -4.13
N GLN A 377 8.14 -20.45 -2.96
CA GLN A 377 9.14 -20.83 -1.98
C GLN A 377 8.88 -22.26 -1.49
N LYS A 378 9.88 -22.84 -0.81
CA LYS A 378 9.75 -24.13 -0.15
C LYS A 378 8.73 -24.02 0.99
N GLY A 379 7.81 -24.98 1.07
CA GLY A 379 6.87 -25.09 2.18
C GLY A 379 7.62 -25.29 3.49
N LYS A 380 7.21 -24.57 4.53
CA LYS A 380 7.76 -24.69 5.87
C LYS A 380 6.96 -25.73 6.64
N LEU A 381 7.67 -26.57 7.38
CA LEU A 381 7.02 -27.51 8.30
C LEU A 381 6.30 -26.72 9.40
N GLU A 382 5.03 -27.01 9.61
CA GLU A 382 4.41 -26.67 10.88
C GLU A 382 4.99 -27.64 11.92
N ALA A 383 5.90 -27.13 12.74
CA ALA A 383 6.49 -27.94 13.79
C ALA A 383 5.43 -28.15 14.88
N ASP A 384 5.00 -29.39 15.06
CA ASP A 384 4.39 -29.85 16.32
C ASP A 384 5.45 -29.75 17.42
N GLU A 385 5.82 -28.52 17.82
CA GLU A 385 6.70 -28.31 18.95
C GLU A 385 5.95 -28.67 20.22
N LEU A 386 6.26 -29.84 20.76
CA LEU A 386 5.89 -30.17 22.12
C LEU A 386 6.54 -29.15 23.05
N GLN A 387 5.74 -28.25 23.62
CA GLN A 387 6.21 -27.31 24.63
C GLN A 387 6.17 -27.97 26.00
N PHE A 388 7.27 -27.83 26.76
CA PHE A 388 7.31 -28.29 28.14
C PHE A 388 6.39 -27.41 28.99
N PRO A 389 5.49 -27.96 29.82
CA PRO A 389 4.60 -27.14 30.65
C PRO A 389 5.36 -26.18 31.57
N ASP A 390 4.85 -24.96 31.73
CA ASP A 390 5.40 -24.01 32.68
C ASP A 390 5.17 -24.49 34.12
N LEU A 391 6.28 -24.71 34.84
CA LEU A 391 6.28 -25.09 36.24
C LEU A 391 6.82 -23.94 37.10
N PRO A 392 6.35 -23.78 38.35
CA PRO A 392 6.84 -22.77 39.29
C PRO A 392 8.21 -23.16 39.90
N ILE A 393 9.14 -23.61 39.05
CA ILE A 393 10.52 -23.94 39.37
C ILE A 393 11.37 -23.26 38.30
N ASN A 394 12.47 -22.61 38.69
CA ASN A 394 13.38 -22.03 37.70
C ASN A 394 13.95 -23.13 36.78
N PRO A 395 13.79 -23.05 35.44
CA PRO A 395 14.22 -24.10 34.53
C PRO A 395 15.71 -24.47 34.62
N ARG A 396 16.56 -23.57 35.13
CA ARG A 396 17.99 -23.85 35.37
C ARG A 396 18.23 -24.91 36.45
N LEU A 397 17.22 -25.20 37.27
CA LEU A 397 17.29 -26.18 38.36
C LEU A 397 16.88 -27.59 37.88
N PHE A 398 16.24 -27.72 36.73
CA PHE A 398 15.84 -29.01 36.16
C PHE A 398 17.00 -30.00 36.01
N PRO A 399 18.17 -29.63 35.45
CA PRO A 399 19.31 -30.55 35.37
C PRO A 399 19.90 -30.90 36.74
N VAL A 400 19.75 -30.02 37.73
CA VAL A 400 20.22 -30.25 39.11
C VAL A 400 19.34 -31.31 39.77
N ILE A 401 18.01 -31.16 39.66
CA ILE A 401 17.04 -32.15 40.13
C ILE A 401 17.32 -33.50 39.46
N ASP A 402 17.46 -33.53 38.13
CA ASP A 402 17.74 -34.76 37.38
C ASP A 402 19.02 -35.48 37.86
N ASN A 403 20.10 -34.74 38.06
CA ASN A 403 21.38 -35.30 38.52
C ASN A 403 21.33 -35.83 39.95
N LEU A 404 20.64 -35.12 40.85
CA LEU A 404 20.50 -35.56 42.24
C LEU A 404 19.59 -36.79 42.35
N THR A 405 18.49 -36.81 41.60
CA THR A 405 17.61 -37.99 41.53
C THR A 405 18.32 -39.19 40.88
N ALA A 406 19.14 -38.98 39.84
CA ALA A 406 19.94 -40.05 39.22
C ALA A 406 20.99 -40.64 40.17
N ARG A 407 21.49 -39.84 41.12
CA ARG A 407 22.39 -40.27 42.20
C ARG A 407 21.68 -40.87 43.40
N GLN A 408 20.36 -41.10 43.31
CA GLN A 408 19.53 -41.73 44.34
C GLN A 408 19.42 -40.95 45.66
N TYR A 409 19.54 -39.62 45.62
CA TYR A 409 19.19 -38.78 46.78
C TYR A 409 17.67 -38.85 47.04
N CYS A 410 17.26 -38.75 48.32
CA CYS A 410 15.83 -38.74 48.64
C CYS A 410 15.18 -37.41 48.19
N LEU A 411 13.91 -37.46 47.78
CA LEU A 411 13.22 -36.30 47.19
C LEU A 411 13.17 -35.09 48.13
N LYS A 412 13.07 -35.35 49.43
CA LYS A 412 13.14 -34.33 50.48
C LYS A 412 14.48 -33.58 50.50
N ASP A 413 15.60 -34.28 50.35
CA ASP A 413 16.93 -33.66 50.30
C ASP A 413 17.11 -32.87 49.00
N VAL A 414 16.61 -33.39 47.88
CA VAL A 414 16.62 -32.69 46.58
C VAL A 414 15.83 -31.38 46.67
N ALA A 415 14.63 -31.42 47.26
CA ALA A 415 13.80 -30.24 47.46
C ALA A 415 14.51 -29.18 48.33
N GLN A 416 15.18 -29.62 49.40
CA GLN A 416 15.94 -28.73 50.28
C GLN A 416 17.16 -28.11 49.59
N ILE A 417 17.91 -28.86 48.77
CA ILE A 417 19.08 -28.37 48.02
C ILE A 417 18.66 -27.34 46.97
N VAL A 418 17.52 -27.57 46.32
CA VAL A 418 17.02 -26.73 45.22
C VAL A 418 16.21 -25.52 45.75
N GLY A 419 15.78 -25.56 47.00
CA GLY A 419 15.01 -24.49 47.63
C GLY A 419 13.54 -24.45 47.19
N VAL A 420 12.95 -25.61 46.89
CA VAL A 420 11.55 -25.75 46.45
C VAL A 420 10.81 -26.77 47.31
N ALA A 421 9.48 -26.79 47.26
CA ALA A 421 8.69 -27.78 47.97
C ALA A 421 8.79 -29.17 47.30
N GLU A 422 8.70 -30.23 48.10
CA GLU A 422 8.90 -31.63 47.65
C GLU A 422 7.86 -32.06 46.59
N ASP A 423 6.63 -31.60 46.74
CA ASP A 423 5.52 -31.80 45.79
C ASP A 423 5.81 -31.21 44.40
N LEU A 424 6.50 -30.07 44.32
CA LEU A 424 6.95 -29.47 43.07
C LEU A 424 8.03 -30.31 42.39
N VAL A 425 8.96 -30.88 43.16
CA VAL A 425 9.99 -31.81 42.62
C VAL A 425 9.32 -33.07 42.05
N VAL A 426 8.36 -33.65 42.77
CA VAL A 426 7.56 -34.79 42.29
C VAL A 426 6.79 -34.43 41.01
N THR A 427 6.16 -33.25 40.99
CA THR A 427 5.39 -32.77 39.83
C THR A 427 6.30 -32.59 38.61
N TYR A 428 7.48 -31.98 38.78
CA TYR A 428 8.47 -31.85 37.73
C TYR A 428 8.91 -33.20 37.16
N LEU A 429 9.28 -34.16 38.02
CA LEU A 429 9.74 -35.48 37.57
C LEU A 429 8.65 -36.20 36.77
N ARG A 430 7.39 -36.18 37.25
CA ARG A 430 6.25 -36.75 36.52
C ARG A 430 6.05 -36.07 35.16
N THR A 431 5.97 -34.74 35.13
CA THR A 431 5.78 -33.97 33.90
C THR A 431 6.94 -34.16 32.92
N ARG A 432 8.18 -34.29 33.41
CA ARG A 432 9.37 -34.62 32.62
C ARG A 432 9.24 -35.98 31.95
N ASP A 433 8.81 -37.00 32.69
CA ASP A 433 8.67 -38.35 32.16
C ASP A 433 7.50 -38.44 31.17
N GLU A 434 6.34 -37.84 31.48
CA GLU A 434 5.20 -37.72 30.55
C GLU A 434 5.59 -36.99 29.25
N PHE A 435 6.34 -35.90 29.36
CA PHE A 435 6.81 -35.13 28.21
C PHE A 435 7.81 -35.96 27.36
N ARG A 436 8.70 -36.71 28.02
CA ARG A 436 9.64 -37.61 27.34
C ARG A 436 8.89 -38.72 26.59
N ASP A 437 7.92 -39.36 27.22
CA ASP A 437 7.09 -40.39 26.61
C ASP A 437 6.31 -39.85 25.42
N LYS A 438 5.71 -38.66 25.55
CA LYS A 438 4.97 -38.01 24.46
C LYS A 438 5.90 -37.63 23.30
N ARG A 439 7.11 -37.17 23.59
CA ARG A 439 8.16 -36.90 22.58
C ARG A 439 8.62 -38.17 21.87
N ASP A 440 8.82 -39.26 22.61
CA ASP A 440 9.28 -40.53 22.03
C ASP A 440 8.18 -41.17 21.17
N ARG A 441 6.90 -41.09 21.60
CA ARG A 441 5.74 -41.47 20.76
C ARG A 441 5.65 -40.64 19.49
N LEU A 442 5.87 -39.33 19.55
CA LEU A 442 5.91 -38.51 18.34
C LEU A 442 7.04 -38.92 17.41
N ARG A 443 8.23 -39.23 17.93
CA ARG A 443 9.35 -39.74 17.14
C ARG A 443 9.03 -41.07 16.46
N GLU A 444 8.37 -41.98 17.16
CA GLU A 444 7.90 -43.26 16.59
C GLU A 444 6.84 -43.08 15.50
N VAL A 445 5.95 -42.09 15.64
CA VAL A 445 4.96 -41.75 14.61
C VAL A 445 5.65 -41.14 13.39
N GLN A 446 6.63 -40.25 13.63
CA GLN A 446 7.43 -39.60 12.59
C GLN A 446 8.37 -40.56 11.83
N SER A 447 8.77 -41.69 12.43
CA SER A 447 9.64 -42.68 11.79
C SER A 447 8.91 -43.67 10.88
N LYS A 448 7.58 -43.55 10.73
CA LYS A 448 6.80 -44.41 9.82
C LYS A 448 6.81 -43.84 8.40
N ASP A 449 6.93 -44.72 7.40
CA ASP A 449 6.93 -44.36 5.97
C ASP A 449 5.63 -43.64 5.52
N ASP A 450 4.52 -43.90 6.19
CA ASP A 450 3.23 -43.26 5.93
C ASP A 450 3.03 -41.94 6.70
N TYR A 451 4.05 -41.46 7.44
CA TYR A 451 3.94 -40.20 8.16
C TYR A 451 3.68 -39.06 7.18
N ARG A 452 2.65 -38.28 7.49
CA ARG A 452 2.25 -37.13 6.71
C ARG A 452 2.50 -35.86 7.49
N ILE A 453 3.01 -34.86 6.78
CA ILE A 453 3.35 -33.56 7.33
C ILE A 453 2.38 -32.49 6.84
N GLU A 454 2.24 -31.45 7.65
CA GLU A 454 1.57 -30.21 7.28
C GLU A 454 2.62 -29.18 6.88
N LEU A 455 2.37 -28.52 5.75
CA LEU A 455 3.26 -27.53 5.18
C LEU A 455 2.54 -26.21 5.00
N GLN A 456 3.23 -25.14 5.33
CA GLN A 456 2.76 -23.77 5.22
C GLN A 456 3.66 -22.98 4.26
N TRP A 457 3.05 -22.28 3.30
CA TRP A 457 3.73 -21.40 2.36
C TRP A 457 3.45 -19.93 2.64
N PHE A 458 2.19 -19.59 2.94
CA PHE A 458 1.69 -18.21 3.08
C PHE A 458 2.25 -17.27 2.01
N GLN A 459 2.13 -17.68 0.75
CA GLN A 459 2.69 -16.94 -0.38
C GLN A 459 1.62 -16.70 -1.45
N VAL A 460 1.71 -15.54 -2.10
CA VAL A 460 0.90 -15.22 -3.29
C VAL A 460 1.78 -15.31 -4.54
N LEU A 461 1.30 -16.05 -5.54
CA LEU A 461 1.83 -16.06 -6.90
C LEU A 461 0.91 -15.22 -7.79
N VAL A 462 1.46 -14.27 -8.52
CA VAL A 462 0.69 -13.27 -9.27
C VAL A 462 0.88 -13.47 -10.75
N HIS A 463 -0.18 -13.86 -11.42
CA HIS A 463 -0.22 -14.05 -12.86
C HIS A 463 -0.90 -12.88 -13.54
N MET A 464 -0.30 -12.34 -14.61
CA MET A 464 -0.95 -11.31 -15.42
C MET A 464 -1.80 -11.96 -16.51
N VAL A 465 -3.07 -11.60 -16.57
CA VAL A 465 -4.05 -12.06 -17.56
C VAL A 465 -4.68 -10.88 -18.28
N ASP A 466 -5.07 -11.13 -19.52
CA ASP A 466 -5.97 -10.27 -20.27
C ASP A 466 -7.40 -10.78 -20.03
N GLN A 467 -8.34 -9.90 -19.63
CA GLN A 467 -9.73 -10.28 -19.40
C GLN A 467 -10.43 -10.82 -20.67
N SER A 468 -9.92 -10.48 -21.85
CA SER A 468 -10.47 -10.98 -23.13
C SER A 468 -10.08 -12.42 -23.44
N ASP A 469 -9.07 -12.98 -22.74
CA ASP A 469 -8.47 -14.28 -23.04
C ASP A 469 -9.06 -15.40 -22.16
N VAL A 470 -10.39 -15.49 -22.14
CA VAL A 470 -11.18 -16.41 -21.30
C VAL A 470 -10.89 -17.90 -21.60
N SER A 471 -10.20 -18.20 -22.71
CA SER A 471 -9.86 -19.57 -23.12
C SER A 471 -8.63 -20.18 -22.44
N LYS A 472 -7.83 -19.40 -21.70
CA LYS A 472 -6.58 -19.89 -21.11
C LYS A 472 -6.80 -20.45 -19.71
N ASN A 473 -6.22 -21.63 -19.43
CA ASN A 473 -6.31 -22.24 -18.11
C ASN A 473 -5.19 -21.77 -17.19
N LEU A 474 -5.54 -21.53 -15.92
CA LEU A 474 -4.56 -21.48 -14.84
C LEU A 474 -4.26 -22.91 -14.41
N ASN A 475 -3.02 -23.34 -14.62
CA ASN A 475 -2.54 -24.65 -14.21
C ASN A 475 -1.73 -24.51 -12.92
N ILE A 476 -1.90 -25.47 -12.00
CA ILE A 476 -1.18 -25.52 -10.73
C ILE A 476 -0.67 -26.95 -10.54
N ALA A 477 0.61 -27.10 -10.23
CA ALA A 477 1.23 -28.38 -9.97
C ALA A 477 2.12 -28.28 -8.73
N LEU A 478 2.13 -29.33 -7.92
CA LEU A 478 3.12 -29.48 -6.86
C LEU A 478 4.39 -30.07 -7.46
N LEU A 479 5.50 -29.37 -7.29
CA LEU A 479 6.83 -29.85 -7.67
C LEU A 479 7.43 -30.59 -6.47
N ASP A 480 7.67 -31.87 -6.68
CA ASP A 480 8.66 -32.63 -5.92
C ASP A 480 10.04 -32.42 -6.56
N SER A 481 11.08 -32.43 -5.75
CA SER A 481 12.45 -32.06 -6.15
C SER A 481 13.23 -33.16 -6.90
N GLN A 482 12.53 -34.07 -7.59
CA GLN A 482 13.14 -35.08 -8.46
C GLN A 482 13.42 -34.56 -9.87
#